data_AF-A0A1G0QTC1-F1
#
_entry.id   AF-A0A1G0QTC1-F1
#
_cell.length_a   1.000
_cell.length_b   1.000
_cell.length_c   1.000
_cell.angle_alpha   90.00
_cell.angle_beta   90.00
_cell.angle_gamma   90.00
#
_symmetry.space_group_name_H-M   'P 1'
#
loop_
_entity.id
_entity.type
_entity.pdbx_description
1 polymer ?
#
loop_
_entity_poly.entity_id
_entity_poly.type
_entity_poly.pdbx_seq_one_letter_code
_entity_poly.pdbx_strand_id
1 'polypeptide(L)' 'MDTKISDLTVNELKDLISKTVQEAVEDYLEDLKALSSKDYVNSIKESREDYKAGEFKDHKELF' A
#
# COMPACT_ATOMS: atom_id res chain seq x y z
N MET A 1 16.66 21.08 10.00
CA MET A 1 15.79 22.27 10.06
C MET A 1 14.38 21.74 9.93
N ASP A 2 13.53 22.00 10.91
CA ASP A 2 12.12 21.65 10.80
C ASP A 2 11.45 22.69 9.89
N THR A 3 11.05 22.25 8.70
CA THR A 3 10.33 23.08 7.73
C THR A 3 8.91 23.27 8.21
N LYS A 4 8.44 24.51 8.39
CA LYS A 4 7.06 24.77 8.82
C LYS A 4 6.16 24.93 7.61
N ILE A 5 4.91 24.51 7.72
CA ILE A 5 3.89 24.74 6.68
C ILE A 5 3.72 26.24 6.41
N SER A 6 3.88 27.10 7.42
CA SER A 6 3.83 28.56 7.29
C SER A 6 4.90 29.13 6.36
N ASP A 7 5.95 28.38 6.08
CA ASP A 7 7.08 28.83 5.27
C ASP A 7 6.82 28.58 3.76
N LEU A 8 5.72 27.89 3.41
CA LEU A 8 5.34 27.58 2.04
C LEU A 8 4.60 28.76 1.40
N THR A 9 4.93 29.02 0.14
CA THR A 9 4.06 29.81 -0.73
C THR A 9 2.74 29.07 -0.98
N VAL A 10 1.73 29.81 -1.44
CA VAL A 10 0.43 29.24 -1.80
C VAL A 10 0.56 28.14 -2.88
N ASN A 11 1.49 28.30 -3.82
CA ASN A 11 1.70 27.31 -4.87
C ASN A 11 2.35 26.04 -4.32
N GLU A 12 3.37 26.17 -3.48
CA GLU A 12 4.01 25.01 -2.84
C GLU A 12 3.05 24.26 -1.92
N LEU A 13 2.17 24.99 -1.21
CA LEU A 13 1.12 24.38 -0.40
C LEU A 13 0.10 23.61 -1.27
N LYS A 14 -0.33 24.20 -2.40
CA LYS A 14 -1.21 23.51 -3.35
C LYS A 14 -0.57 22.25 -3.91
N ASP A 15 0.69 22.33 -4.30
CA ASP A 15 1.43 21.18 -4.84
C ASP A 15 1.58 20.06 -3.80
N LEU A 16 1.89 20.42 -2.55
CA LEU A 16 1.96 19.47 -1.44
C LEU A 16 0.62 18.76 -1.24
N ILE A 17 -0.48 19.53 -1.12
CA ILE A 17 -1.82 18.97 -0.95
C ILE A 17 -2.19 18.08 -2.13
N SER A 18 -1.95 18.53 -3.37
CA SER A 18 -2.26 17.76 -4.57
C SER A 18 -1.53 16.42 -4.59
N LYS A 19 -0.23 16.39 -4.24
CA LYS A 19 0.53 15.14 -4.17
C LYS A 19 0.01 14.20 -3.09
N THR A 20 -0.22 14.71 -1.88
CA THR A 20 -0.74 13.89 -0.78
C THR A 20 -2.12 13.32 -1.11
N VAL A 21 -3.00 14.11 -1.74
CA VAL A 21 -4.32 13.62 -2.16
C VAL A 21 -4.18 12.59 -3.28
N GLN A 22 -3.29 12.81 -4.25
CA GLN A 22 -3.05 11.86 -5.32
C GLN A 22 -2.59 10.52 -4.77
N GLU A 23 -1.57 10.51 -3.90
CA GLU A 23 -1.06 9.29 -3.26
C GLU A 23 -2.18 8.55 -2.51
N ALA A 24 -2.97 9.25 -1.70
CA ALA A 24 -4.08 8.65 -0.96
C ALA A 24 -5.17 8.06 -1.88
N VAL A 25 -5.42 8.68 -3.03
CA VAL A 25 -6.39 8.16 -4.02
C VAL A 25 -5.83 6.95 -4.75
N GLU A 26 -4.54 6.95 -5.11
CA GLU A 26 -3.87 5.82 -5.75
C GLU A 26 -3.89 4.58 -4.85
N ASP A 27 -3.54 4.75 -3.57
CA ASP A 27 -3.60 3.67 -2.56
C ASP A 27 -5.03 3.11 -2.44
N TYR A 28 -6.04 3.99 -2.38
CA TYR A 28 -7.44 3.57 -2.29
C TYR A 28 -7.90 2.80 -3.54
N LEU A 29 -7.47 3.21 -4.73
CA LEU A 29 -7.80 2.53 -5.97
C LEU A 29 -7.11 1.16 -6.08
N GLU A 30 -5.88 1.04 -5.57
CA GLU A 30 -5.18 -0.24 -5.49
C GLU A 30 -5.94 -1.22 -4.58
N ASP A 31 -6.32 -0.78 -3.38
CA ASP A 31 -7.12 -1.56 -2.44
C ASP A 31 -8.44 -2.00 -3.06
N LEU A 32 -9.15 -1.07 -3.71
CA LEU A 32 -10.42 -1.38 -4.38
C LEU A 32 -10.22 -2.43 -5.48
N LYS A 33 -9.17 -2.29 -6.29
CA LYS A 33 -8.83 -3.25 -7.35
C LYS A 33 -8.52 -4.62 -6.77
N ALA A 34 -7.68 -4.68 -5.73
CA ALA A 34 -7.34 -5.91 -5.01
C ALA A 34 -8.58 -6.60 -4.45
N LEU A 35 -9.45 -5.86 -3.77
CA LEU A 35 -10.68 -6.41 -3.17
C LEU A 35 -11.73 -6.84 -4.21
N SER A 36 -11.75 -6.19 -5.37
CA SER A 36 -12.67 -6.57 -6.46
C SER A 36 -12.24 -7.86 -7.19
N SER A 37 -10.96 -8.26 -7.06
CA SER A 37 -10.42 -9.45 -7.70
C SER A 37 -10.63 -10.69 -6.85
N LYS A 38 -11.56 -11.56 -7.28
CA LYS A 38 -11.80 -12.85 -6.62
C LYS A 38 -10.54 -13.72 -6.55
N ASP A 39 -9.76 -13.74 -7.62
CA ASP A 39 -8.54 -14.56 -7.69
C ASP A 39 -7.50 -14.07 -6.68
N TYR A 40 -7.35 -12.75 -6.51
CA TYR A 40 -6.46 -12.17 -5.52
C TYR A 40 -6.92 -12.47 -4.08
N VAL A 41 -8.22 -12.35 -3.81
CA VAL A 41 -8.77 -12.69 -2.48
C VAL A 41 -8.59 -14.19 -2.18
N ASN A 42 -8.79 -15.05 -3.18
CA ASN A 42 -8.59 -16.50 -3.03
C ASN A 42 -7.11 -16.83 -2.78
N SER A 43 -6.16 -16.22 -3.50
CA SER A 43 -4.74 -16.48 -3.29
C SER A 43 -4.26 -16.08 -1.89
N ILE A 44 -4.79 -14.98 -1.32
CA ILE A 44 -4.53 -14.60 0.08
C ILE A 44 -5.10 -15.65 1.04
N LYS A 45 -6.30 -16.17 0.76
CA LYS A 45 -6.92 -17.20 1.60
C LYS A 45 -6.08 -18.48 1.59
N GLU A 46 -5.69 -18.95 0.42
CA GLU A 46 -4.82 -20.12 0.23
C GLU A 46 -3.50 -19.93 0.97
N SER A 47 -2.80 -18.81 0.74
CA SER A 47 -1.53 -18.50 1.42
C SER A 47 -1.64 -18.51 2.95
N ARG A 48 -2.79 -18.09 3.50
CA ARG A 48 -3.05 -18.12 4.95
C ARG A 48 -3.35 -19.54 5.46
N GLU A 49 -3.95 -20.39 4.64
CA GLU A 49 -4.18 -21.79 4.95
C GLU A 49 -2.84 -22.55 4.94
N ASP A 50 -2.03 -22.36 3.90
CA ASP A 50 -0.68 -22.94 3.78
C ASP A 50 0.20 -22.57 4.98
N TYR A 51 0.25 -21.28 5.34
CA TYR A 51 1.01 -20.85 6.51
C TYR A 51 0.55 -21.53 7.81
N LYS A 52 -0.76 -21.70 8.02
CA LYS A 52 -1.31 -22.40 9.20
C LYS A 52 -1.03 -23.90 9.18
N ALA A 53 -0.95 -24.50 8.00
CA ALA A 53 -0.57 -25.89 7.80
C ALA A 53 0.95 -26.11 7.98
N GLY A 54 1.74 -25.05 8.10
CA GLY A 54 3.20 -25.12 8.13
C GLY A 54 3.81 -25.31 6.74
N GLU A 55 3.03 -25.10 5.69
CA GLU A 55 3.43 -25.20 4.29
C GLU A 55 4.05 -23.87 3.81
N PHE A 56 5.08 -23.42 4.53
CA PHE A 56 5.88 -22.26 4.13
C PHE A 56 7.36 -22.60 4.21
N LYS A 57 8.20 -21.79 3.57
CA LYS A 57 9.65 -21.91 3.63
C LYS A 57 10.25 -20.65 4.18
N ASP A 58 11.26 -20.81 5.03
CA ASP A 58 12.06 -19.70 5.49
C ASP A 58 12.94 -19.16 4.36
N HIS A 59 13.27 -17.87 4.42
CA HIS A 59 14.10 -17.22 3.40
C HIS A 59 15.43 -17.96 3.17
N LYS A 60 16.07 -18.45 4.25
CA LYS A 60 17.34 -19.20 4.20
C LYS A 60 17.23 -20.58 3.54
N GLU A 61 16.02 -21.10 3.39
CA GLU A 61 15.79 -22.38 2.71
C GLU A 61 15.65 -22.20 1.19
N LEU A 62 15.47 -20.96 0.74
CA LEU A 62 15.25 -20.59 -0.66
C LEU A 62 16.43 -19.81 -1.27
N PHE A 63 17.23 -19.14 -0.46
CA PHE A 63 18.37 -18.30 -0.86
C PHE A 63 19.58 -18.55 0.05
#